data_AF-A7S7C1-F1
#
_entry.id   AF-A7S7C1-F1
#
_cell.length_a   1.000
_cell.length_b   1.000
_cell.length_c   1.000
_cell.angle_alpha   90.00
_cell.angle_beta   90.00
_cell.angle_gamma   90.00
#
_symmetry.space_group_name_H-M   'P 1'
#
loop_
_entity.id
_entity.type
_entity.pdbx_description
1 polymer ?
#
loop_
_entity_poly.entity_id
_entity_poly.type
_entity_poly.pdbx_seq_one_letter_code
_entity_poly.pdbx_strand_id
1 'polypeptide(L)'
;LSPCQRRRLLGTALGRGNVEGYIPHCKSDGRYEEVQCHTGTKYCWCVDEKGVEVWGTRTRTFIRCAAFVKEPTPCQRAKGEALLSPETKRVPNCRPDGSYSRVQCDKSTGECWCSSEDGSETPGTRTSGTLRCPANEFSACQKHRHRVQGMTGQAPVGAYVPRCADDGSYETVQCHDGTRYCWCVDEDGKERPGT
;
A
#
# COMPACT_ATOMS: atom_id res chain seq x y z
N LEU A 1 -26.80 7.74 23.92
CA LEU A 1 -26.64 6.26 23.82
C LEU A 1 -26.01 5.92 22.49
N SER A 2 -24.92 5.16 22.51
CA SER A 2 -24.29 4.64 21.28
C SER A 2 -25.23 3.69 20.52
N PRO A 3 -24.94 3.36 19.24
CA PRO A 3 -25.73 2.40 18.47
C PRO A 3 -25.89 1.05 19.20
N CYS A 4 -24.80 0.51 19.77
CA CYS A 4 -24.83 -0.74 20.52
C CYS A 4 -25.71 -0.64 21.77
N GLN A 5 -25.51 0.40 22.60
CA GLN A 5 -26.26 0.60 23.85
C GLN A 5 -27.76 0.74 23.60
N ARG A 6 -28.16 1.47 22.54
CA ARG A 6 -29.56 1.60 22.15
C ARG A 6 -30.17 0.25 21.78
N ARG A 7 -29.45 -0.55 20.98
CA ARG A 7 -29.90 -1.86 20.54
C ARG A 7 -30.02 -2.86 21.70
N ARG A 8 -29.08 -2.79 22.66
CA ARG A 8 -29.11 -3.58 23.90
C ARG A 8 -30.36 -3.25 24.73
N LEU A 9 -30.65 -1.96 24.95
CA LEU A 9 -31.82 -1.54 25.72
C LEU A 9 -33.14 -1.98 25.06
N LEU A 10 -33.26 -1.83 23.75
CA LEU A 10 -34.43 -2.30 22.99
C LEU A 10 -34.57 -3.83 23.08
N GLY A 11 -33.48 -4.58 22.95
CA GLY A 11 -33.48 -6.04 23.05
C GLY A 11 -33.90 -6.55 24.43
N THR A 12 -33.41 -5.92 25.51
CA THR A 12 -33.78 -6.26 26.88
C THR A 12 -35.24 -5.91 27.18
N ALA A 13 -35.70 -4.71 26.78
CA ALA A 13 -37.07 -4.26 27.03
C ALA A 13 -38.14 -5.10 26.34
N LEU A 14 -37.83 -5.68 25.17
CA LEU A 14 -38.75 -6.49 24.38
C LEU A 14 -38.80 -7.97 24.80
N GLY A 15 -38.00 -8.41 25.78
CA GLY A 15 -37.98 -9.81 26.23
C GLY A 15 -37.60 -10.83 25.14
N ARG A 16 -37.05 -10.38 24.00
CA ARG A 16 -36.79 -11.20 22.80
C ARG A 16 -35.58 -12.13 22.91
N GLY A 17 -34.94 -12.17 24.08
CA GLY A 17 -33.70 -12.92 24.34
C GLY A 17 -33.82 -14.45 24.25
N ASN A 18 -35.00 -15.03 24.02
CA ASN A 18 -35.19 -16.47 24.23
C ASN A 18 -35.53 -17.32 23.00
N VAL A 19 -35.84 -16.76 21.82
CA VAL A 19 -36.00 -17.61 20.61
C VAL A 19 -35.57 -16.95 19.29
N GLU A 20 -35.74 -15.63 19.12
CA GLU A 20 -35.42 -14.96 17.83
C GLU A 20 -34.56 -13.68 17.94
N GLY A 21 -34.32 -13.16 19.15
CA GLY A 21 -33.60 -11.91 19.34
C GLY A 21 -32.30 -12.09 20.11
N TYR A 22 -31.18 -11.71 19.50
CA TYR A 22 -29.91 -11.56 20.19
C TYR A 22 -29.75 -10.14 20.78
N ILE A 23 -29.25 -10.07 22.02
CA ILE A 23 -28.95 -8.83 22.72
C ILE A 23 -27.45 -8.56 22.61
N PRO A 24 -27.02 -7.42 22.04
CA PRO A 24 -25.60 -7.17 21.84
C PRO A 24 -24.84 -6.82 23.12
N HIS A 25 -23.62 -7.33 23.20
CA HIS A 25 -22.63 -6.97 24.21
C HIS A 25 -21.88 -5.72 23.76
N CYS A 26 -21.74 -4.75 24.66
CA CYS A 26 -21.14 -3.46 24.36
C CYS A 26 -20.00 -3.20 25.33
N LYS A 27 -18.90 -2.65 24.82
CA LYS A 27 -17.78 -2.13 25.60
C LYS A 27 -18.24 -0.90 26.42
N SER A 28 -17.43 -0.50 27.40
CA SER A 28 -17.69 0.66 28.26
C SER A 28 -17.80 1.98 27.48
N ASP A 29 -17.05 2.13 26.39
CA ASP A 29 -17.10 3.28 25.49
C ASP A 29 -18.31 3.26 24.52
N GLY A 30 -19.15 2.22 24.61
CA GLY A 30 -20.36 2.07 23.81
C GLY A 30 -20.15 1.44 22.44
N ARG A 31 -18.93 1.04 22.05
CA ARG A 31 -18.73 0.20 20.85
C ARG A 31 -19.26 -1.21 21.08
N TYR A 32 -19.48 -1.95 19.99
CA TYR A 32 -19.72 -3.38 20.09
C TYR A 32 -18.48 -4.10 20.63
N GLU A 33 -18.69 -5.08 21.49
CA GLU A 33 -17.66 -6.09 21.72
C GLU A 33 -17.39 -6.84 20.41
N GLU A 34 -16.13 -7.19 20.14
CA GLU A 34 -15.77 -7.85 18.88
C GLU A 34 -16.38 -9.24 18.78
N VAL A 35 -16.45 -9.95 19.91
CA VAL A 35 -17.12 -11.24 20.04
C VAL A 35 -18.54 -11.01 20.54
N GLN A 36 -19.50 -11.62 19.87
CA GLN A 36 -20.90 -11.55 20.21
C GLN A 36 -21.46 -12.95 20.35
N CYS A 37 -22.19 -13.20 21.45
CA CYS A 37 -22.71 -14.52 21.76
C CYS A 37 -24.22 -14.50 21.96
N HIS A 38 -24.90 -15.47 21.37
CA HIS A 38 -26.32 -15.71 21.60
C HIS A 38 -26.49 -16.70 22.75
N THR A 39 -27.09 -16.24 23.85
CA THR A 39 -27.26 -17.05 25.08
C THR A 39 -28.15 -18.27 24.89
N GLY A 40 -29.22 -18.16 24.08
CA GLY A 40 -30.11 -19.27 23.72
C GLY A 40 -29.46 -20.34 22.82
N THR A 41 -28.96 -19.95 21.63
CA THR A 41 -28.44 -20.92 20.64
C THR A 41 -27.01 -21.41 20.91
N LYS A 42 -26.29 -20.74 21.82
CA LYS A 42 -24.87 -20.97 22.17
C LYS A 42 -23.88 -20.69 21.03
N TYR A 43 -24.30 -19.99 19.98
CA TYR A 43 -23.38 -19.52 18.96
C TYR A 43 -22.73 -18.21 19.37
N CYS A 44 -21.45 -18.07 19.07
CA CYS A 44 -20.71 -16.82 19.08
C CYS A 44 -20.20 -16.49 17.68
N TRP A 45 -20.05 -15.21 17.35
CA TRP A 45 -19.52 -14.71 16.08
C TRP A 45 -18.77 -13.41 16.28
N CYS A 46 -17.99 -13.01 15.29
CA CYS A 46 -17.33 -11.72 15.27
C CYS A 46 -18.21 -10.66 14.64
N VAL A 47 -18.12 -9.41 15.11
CA VAL A 47 -18.78 -8.27 14.49
C VAL A 47 -17.81 -7.14 14.15
N ASP A 48 -18.14 -6.38 13.12
CA ASP A 48 -17.43 -5.14 12.77
C ASP A 48 -17.78 -3.98 13.73
N GLU A 49 -17.21 -2.80 13.48
CA GLU A 49 -17.45 -1.59 14.29
C GLU A 49 -18.94 -1.16 14.31
N LYS A 50 -19.73 -1.58 13.31
CA LYS A 50 -21.16 -1.29 13.20
C LYS A 50 -22.04 -2.37 13.84
N GLY A 51 -21.45 -3.45 14.33
CA GLY A 51 -22.16 -4.58 14.93
C GLY A 51 -22.71 -5.57 13.90
N VAL A 52 -22.20 -5.56 12.66
CA VAL A 52 -22.56 -6.51 11.60
C VAL A 52 -21.68 -7.75 11.72
N GLU A 53 -22.29 -8.93 11.61
CA GLU A 53 -21.57 -10.20 11.68
C GLU A 53 -20.55 -10.35 10.54
N VAL A 54 -19.32 -10.71 10.91
CA VAL A 54 -18.26 -11.08 9.97
C VAL A 54 -18.54 -12.49 9.48
N TRP A 55 -18.74 -12.64 8.18
CA TRP A 55 -19.11 -13.92 7.58
C TRP A 55 -18.07 -15.02 7.86
N GLY A 56 -18.54 -16.24 8.14
CA GLY A 56 -17.69 -17.40 8.42
C GLY A 56 -17.14 -17.48 9.85
N THR A 57 -17.47 -16.52 10.73
CA THR A 57 -16.98 -16.51 12.12
C THR A 57 -17.91 -17.18 13.13
N ARG A 58 -19.11 -17.59 12.72
CA ARG A 58 -20.09 -18.19 13.63
C ARG A 58 -19.68 -19.58 14.09
N THR A 59 -19.53 -19.77 15.40
CA THR A 59 -19.09 -21.03 16.02
C THR A 59 -19.76 -21.27 17.37
N ARG A 60 -19.73 -22.51 17.86
CA ARG A 60 -20.13 -22.87 19.25
C ARG A 60 -18.92 -22.98 20.19
N THR A 61 -17.72 -22.82 19.65
CA THR A 61 -16.45 -22.94 20.38
C THR A 61 -15.81 -21.57 20.59
N PHE A 62 -14.65 -21.56 21.23
CA PHE A 62 -13.86 -20.34 21.42
C PHE A 62 -13.44 -19.71 20.07
N ILE A 63 -13.57 -18.40 19.95
CA ILE A 63 -13.18 -17.63 18.76
C ILE A 63 -12.31 -16.42 19.14
N ARG A 64 -11.31 -16.11 18.31
CA ARG A 64 -10.50 -14.88 18.41
C ARG A 64 -10.75 -14.01 17.18
N CYS A 65 -11.47 -12.90 17.34
CA CYS A 65 -11.84 -12.04 16.22
C CYS A 65 -10.66 -11.33 15.57
N ALA A 66 -9.58 -11.08 16.30
CA ALA A 66 -8.32 -10.56 15.74
C ALA A 66 -7.74 -11.45 14.62
N ALA A 67 -8.07 -12.75 14.57
CA ALA A 67 -7.67 -13.61 13.46
C ALA A 67 -8.45 -13.36 12.15
N PHE A 68 -9.57 -12.64 12.24
CA PHE A 68 -10.49 -12.37 11.12
C PHE A 68 -10.55 -10.89 10.73
N VAL A 69 -10.12 -9.99 11.63
CA VAL A 69 -9.80 -8.60 11.28
C VAL A 69 -8.51 -8.65 10.46
N LYS A 70 -8.57 -8.35 9.17
CA LYS A 70 -7.35 -8.21 8.37
C LYS A 70 -6.57 -7.04 8.94
N GLU A 71 -5.50 -7.34 9.66
CA GLU A 71 -4.56 -6.33 10.14
C GLU A 71 -4.14 -5.43 8.97
N PRO A 72 -4.16 -4.10 9.13
CA PRO A 72 -3.83 -3.20 8.05
C PRO A 72 -2.38 -3.42 7.62
N THR A 73 -2.21 -3.59 6.31
CA THR A 73 -0.88 -3.71 5.70
C THR A 73 -0.06 -2.44 5.97
N PRO A 74 1.28 -2.49 5.80
CA PRO A 74 2.12 -1.30 5.97
C PRO A 74 1.60 -0.08 5.18
N CYS A 75 1.21 -0.29 3.91
CA CYS A 75 0.65 0.79 3.09
C CYS A 75 -0.68 1.31 3.63
N GLN A 76 -1.63 0.42 3.99
CA GLN A 76 -2.94 0.82 4.50
C GLN A 76 -2.85 1.60 5.80
N ARG A 77 -1.93 1.20 6.69
CA ARG A 77 -1.63 1.89 7.95
C ARG A 77 -1.04 3.27 7.70
N ALA A 78 0.00 3.36 6.87
CA ALA A 78 0.63 4.63 6.51
C ALA A 78 -0.38 5.58 5.83
N LYS A 79 -1.29 5.05 5.00
CA LYS A 79 -2.39 5.81 4.41
C LYS A 79 -3.36 6.32 5.47
N GLY A 80 -3.74 5.49 6.45
CA GLY A 80 -4.61 5.90 7.55
C GLY A 80 -3.97 7.01 8.40
N GLU A 81 -2.71 6.85 8.80
CA GLU A 81 -1.96 7.85 9.56
C GLU A 81 -1.84 9.18 8.80
N ALA A 82 -1.50 9.13 7.51
CA ALA A 82 -1.40 10.33 6.67
C ALA A 82 -2.75 11.05 6.50
N LEU A 83 -3.87 10.33 6.50
CA LEU A 83 -5.21 10.93 6.42
C LEU A 83 -5.66 11.55 7.75
N LEU A 84 -5.12 11.09 8.88
CA LEU A 84 -5.42 11.63 10.21
C LEU A 84 -4.56 12.84 10.57
N SER A 85 -3.46 13.06 9.84
CA SER A 85 -2.54 14.17 10.07
C SER A 85 -2.70 15.26 9.01
N PRO A 86 -3.18 16.47 9.37
CA PRO A 86 -3.34 17.59 8.43
C PRO A 86 -2.02 18.07 7.80
N GLU A 87 -0.89 17.79 8.45
CA GLU A 87 0.44 18.23 8.04
C GLU A 87 1.07 17.26 7.01
N THR A 88 0.60 16.02 6.97
CA THR A 88 1.20 14.96 6.14
C THR A 88 0.59 14.98 4.74
N LYS A 89 1.17 15.77 3.83
CA LYS A 89 0.67 15.92 2.45
C LYS A 89 0.89 14.69 1.56
N ARG A 90 1.72 13.73 2.00
CA ARG A 90 2.16 12.59 1.20
C ARG A 90 1.39 11.33 1.57
N VAL A 91 0.16 11.25 1.08
CA VAL A 91 -0.70 10.06 1.26
C VAL A 91 -0.29 8.96 0.27
N PRO A 92 0.15 7.78 0.72
CA PRO A 92 0.55 6.71 -0.19
C PRO A 92 -0.65 6.09 -0.91
N ASN A 93 -0.44 5.67 -2.17
CA ASN A 93 -1.40 4.84 -2.89
C ASN A 93 -1.09 3.36 -2.63
N CYS A 94 -2.14 2.58 -2.39
CA CYS A 94 -2.03 1.15 -2.11
C CYS A 94 -2.75 0.35 -3.18
N ARG A 95 -2.25 -0.83 -3.48
CA ARG A 95 -2.92 -1.84 -4.31
C ARG A 95 -4.00 -2.58 -3.51
N PRO A 96 -4.90 -3.32 -4.18
CA PRO A 96 -5.95 -4.10 -3.50
C PRO A 96 -5.42 -5.20 -2.55
N ASP A 97 -4.25 -5.75 -2.84
CA ASP A 97 -3.54 -6.71 -1.98
C ASP A 97 -2.90 -6.05 -0.74
N GLY A 98 -2.91 -4.72 -0.68
CA GLY A 98 -2.34 -3.92 0.39
C GLY A 98 -0.85 -3.62 0.23
N SER A 99 -0.20 -4.01 -0.86
CA SER A 99 1.14 -3.53 -1.20
C SER A 99 1.09 -2.04 -1.57
N TYR A 100 2.25 -1.39 -1.59
CA TYR A 100 2.34 -0.05 -2.19
C TYR A 100 2.07 -0.13 -3.69
N SER A 101 1.38 0.89 -4.21
CA SER A 101 1.23 1.10 -5.66
C SER A 101 2.61 1.23 -6.29
N ARG A 102 2.75 0.79 -7.54
CA ARG A 102 4.00 0.97 -8.28
C ARG A 102 4.27 2.41 -8.65
N VAL A 103 3.22 3.20 -8.81
CA VAL A 103 3.32 4.65 -9.03
C VAL A 103 2.82 5.32 -7.77
N GLN A 104 3.68 6.13 -7.18
CA GLN A 104 3.36 7.00 -6.07
C GLN A 104 3.49 8.44 -6.54
N CYS A 105 2.57 9.29 -6.08
CA CYS A 105 2.57 10.68 -6.46
C CYS A 105 2.38 11.54 -5.23
N ASP A 106 3.15 12.61 -5.17
CA ASP A 106 2.98 13.67 -4.20
C ASP A 106 2.00 14.69 -4.77
N LYS A 107 0.78 14.71 -4.23
CA LYS A 107 -0.25 15.65 -4.70
C LYS A 107 0.10 17.11 -4.42
N SER A 108 1.03 17.37 -3.51
CA SER A 108 1.43 18.74 -3.18
C SER A 108 2.47 19.32 -4.14
N THR A 109 3.37 18.49 -4.65
CA THR A 109 4.39 18.92 -5.64
C THR A 109 4.01 18.55 -7.08
N GLY A 110 3.08 17.62 -7.27
CA GLY A 110 2.74 17.06 -8.58
C GLY A 110 3.76 16.06 -9.11
N GLU A 111 4.76 15.68 -8.32
CA GLU A 111 5.78 14.73 -8.71
C GLU A 111 5.31 13.29 -8.48
N CYS A 112 5.59 12.41 -9.44
CA CYS A 112 5.37 10.97 -9.33
C CYS A 112 6.69 10.21 -9.45
N TRP A 113 6.81 9.07 -8.78
CA TRP A 113 7.96 8.16 -8.83
C TRP A 113 7.51 6.71 -8.82
N CYS A 114 8.39 5.82 -9.26
CA CYS A 114 8.16 4.40 -9.16
C CYS A 114 8.51 3.91 -7.76
N SER A 115 7.73 2.99 -7.22
CA SER A 115 8.02 2.37 -5.93
C SER A 115 7.85 0.86 -5.95
N SER A 116 8.62 0.23 -5.08
CA SER A 116 8.56 -1.20 -4.76
C SER A 116 7.31 -1.53 -3.93
N GLU A 117 7.05 -2.82 -3.75
CA GLU A 117 5.85 -3.32 -3.03
C GLU A 117 5.83 -2.95 -1.54
N ASP A 118 7.01 -2.69 -0.96
CA ASP A 118 7.24 -2.21 0.40
C ASP A 118 7.15 -0.69 0.55
N GLY A 119 7.02 0.04 -0.56
CA GLY A 119 6.90 1.51 -0.58
C GLY A 119 8.22 2.26 -0.80
N SER A 120 9.32 1.55 -0.99
CA SER A 120 10.62 2.15 -1.29
C SER A 120 10.60 2.85 -2.67
N GLU A 121 11.01 4.12 -2.73
CA GLU A 121 11.14 4.87 -3.98
C GLU A 121 12.29 4.32 -4.82
N THR A 122 12.02 4.10 -6.11
CA THR A 122 13.03 3.71 -7.09
C THR A 122 13.82 4.94 -7.50
N PRO A 123 15.14 4.97 -7.25
CA PRO A 123 15.96 6.14 -7.56
C PRO A 123 15.90 6.55 -9.03
N GLY A 124 15.88 7.86 -9.29
CA GLY A 124 15.94 8.43 -10.64
C GLY A 124 14.65 8.30 -11.47
N THR A 125 13.53 7.85 -10.87
CA THR A 125 12.24 7.71 -11.56
C THR A 125 11.27 8.87 -11.30
N ARG A 126 11.69 9.86 -10.50
CA ARG A 126 10.85 11.00 -10.15
C ARG A 126 10.66 11.95 -11.33
N THR A 127 9.42 12.29 -11.63
CA THR A 127 9.04 13.18 -12.73
C THR A 127 7.74 13.93 -12.43
N SER A 128 7.55 15.11 -13.00
CA SER A 128 6.27 15.85 -12.97
C SER A 128 5.34 15.48 -14.14
N GLY A 129 5.78 14.58 -15.04
CA GLY A 129 5.04 14.15 -16.22
C GLY A 129 4.35 12.79 -16.09
N THR A 130 3.89 12.24 -17.22
CA THR A 130 3.31 10.88 -17.25
C THR A 130 4.38 9.86 -16.93
N LEU A 131 4.25 9.16 -15.81
CA LEU A 131 5.19 8.15 -15.37
C LEU A 131 4.72 6.74 -15.73
N ARG A 132 5.55 5.98 -16.45
CA ARG A 132 5.36 4.54 -16.69
C ARG A 132 6.40 3.75 -15.90
N CYS A 133 5.94 2.95 -14.94
CA CYS A 133 6.82 2.07 -14.18
C CYS A 133 6.92 0.69 -14.85
N PRO A 134 8.14 0.14 -15.03
CA PRO A 134 8.35 -1.16 -15.65
C PRO A 134 7.54 -2.27 -14.96
N ALA A 135 7.09 -3.24 -15.76
CA ALA A 135 6.11 -4.23 -15.32
C ALA A 135 6.65 -5.32 -14.38
N ASN A 136 7.98 -5.49 -14.25
CA ASN A 136 8.67 -6.20 -13.15
C ASN A 136 10.13 -6.53 -13.42
N GLU A 137 10.71 -6.11 -14.55
CA GLU A 137 12.15 -6.17 -14.72
C GLU A 137 12.60 -4.79 -15.13
N PHE A 138 13.49 -4.19 -14.35
CA PHE A 138 14.32 -3.14 -14.93
C PHE A 138 14.88 -3.67 -16.25
N SER A 139 14.74 -2.89 -17.31
CA SER A 139 15.38 -3.18 -18.58
C SER A 139 16.90 -3.29 -18.38
N ALA A 140 17.64 -3.81 -19.37
CA ALA A 140 19.09 -3.86 -19.30
C ALA A 140 19.70 -2.47 -18.97
N CYS A 141 19.21 -1.42 -19.62
CA CYS A 141 19.63 -0.03 -19.36
C CYS A 141 19.29 0.43 -17.94
N GLN A 142 18.08 0.16 -17.47
CA GLN A 142 17.64 0.57 -16.13
C GLN A 142 18.39 -0.19 -15.03
N LYS A 143 18.69 -1.48 -15.23
CA LYS A 143 19.54 -2.30 -14.32
C LYS A 143 20.94 -1.71 -14.25
N HIS A 144 21.52 -1.35 -15.39
CA HIS A 144 22.84 -0.74 -15.46
C HIS A 144 22.85 0.61 -14.72
N ARG A 145 21.88 1.49 -14.99
CA ARG A 145 21.71 2.77 -14.28
C ARG A 145 21.63 2.59 -12.77
N HIS A 146 20.78 1.68 -12.30
CA HIS A 146 20.59 1.42 -10.88
C HIS A 146 21.84 0.87 -10.20
N ARG A 147 22.62 0.02 -10.89
CA ARG A 147 23.91 -0.48 -10.37
C ARG A 147 24.92 0.62 -10.16
N VAL A 148 24.98 1.61 -11.06
CA VAL A 148 25.92 2.73 -10.97
C VAL A 148 25.49 3.75 -9.93
N GLN A 149 24.18 4.05 -9.85
CA GLN A 149 23.65 5.05 -8.92
C GLN A 149 23.46 4.53 -7.49
N GLY A 150 23.39 3.21 -7.29
CA GLY A 150 23.22 2.59 -5.98
C GLY A 150 21.96 3.07 -5.25
N MET A 151 21.96 2.96 -3.92
CA MET A 151 20.83 3.33 -3.08
C MET A 151 20.63 4.86 -2.95
N THR A 152 21.68 5.66 -3.17
CA THR A 152 21.65 7.11 -3.01
C THR A 152 21.08 7.82 -4.24
N GLY A 153 20.92 7.12 -5.36
CA GLY A 153 20.51 7.72 -6.64
C GLY A 153 21.59 8.61 -7.26
N GLN A 154 22.78 8.67 -6.66
CA GLN A 154 23.90 9.48 -7.11
C GLN A 154 25.04 8.55 -7.53
N ALA A 155 25.48 8.72 -8.77
CA ALA A 155 26.65 8.02 -9.27
C ALA A 155 27.93 8.63 -8.71
N PRO A 156 28.98 7.81 -8.49
CA PRO A 156 30.31 8.32 -8.18
C PRO A 156 30.79 9.36 -9.21
N VAL A 157 31.59 10.33 -8.76
CA VAL A 157 32.14 11.37 -9.65
C VAL A 157 32.96 10.72 -10.77
N GLY A 158 32.60 11.00 -12.02
CA GLY A 158 33.25 10.42 -13.20
C GLY A 158 32.74 9.03 -13.60
N ALA A 159 31.73 8.49 -12.92
CA ALA A 159 31.06 7.27 -13.35
C ALA A 159 30.05 7.55 -14.47
N TYR A 160 30.05 6.68 -15.47
CA TYR A 160 29.07 6.70 -16.55
C TYR A 160 27.71 6.18 -16.09
N VAL A 161 26.68 7.01 -16.23
CA VAL A 161 25.30 6.62 -16.00
C VAL A 161 24.56 6.56 -17.34
N PRO A 162 24.02 5.40 -17.74
CA PRO A 162 23.34 5.30 -19.02
C PRO A 162 22.03 6.09 -19.06
N ARG A 163 21.73 6.61 -20.25
CA ARG A 163 20.44 7.21 -20.61
C ARG A 163 19.55 6.17 -21.27
N CYS A 164 18.33 6.05 -20.78
CA CYS A 164 17.38 5.04 -21.23
C CYS A 164 16.16 5.73 -21.84
N ALA A 165 15.66 5.19 -22.95
CA ALA A 165 14.41 5.62 -23.55
C ALA A 165 13.19 5.20 -22.70
N ASP A 166 12.01 5.72 -23.05
CA ASP A 166 10.75 5.46 -22.34
C ASP A 166 10.34 3.98 -22.33
N ASP A 167 10.78 3.21 -23.34
CA ASP A 167 10.56 1.76 -23.43
C ASP A 167 11.59 0.93 -22.64
N GLY A 168 12.59 1.60 -22.05
CA GLY A 168 13.68 0.99 -21.30
C GLY A 168 14.88 0.56 -22.13
N SER A 169 14.88 0.73 -23.46
CA SER A 169 16.08 0.53 -24.28
C SER A 169 17.16 1.56 -23.97
N TYR A 170 18.40 1.30 -24.36
CA TYR A 170 19.44 2.33 -24.32
C TYR A 170 19.14 3.38 -25.38
N GLU A 171 19.25 4.66 -25.03
CA GLU A 171 19.28 5.71 -26.06
C GLU A 171 20.44 5.44 -27.02
N THR A 172 20.21 5.58 -28.33
CA THR A 172 21.23 5.27 -29.34
C THR A 172 22.50 6.12 -29.19
N VAL A 173 22.37 7.31 -28.59
CA VAL A 173 23.49 8.20 -28.27
C VAL A 173 23.60 8.34 -26.76
N GLN A 174 24.74 7.90 -26.22
CA GLN A 174 25.09 8.04 -24.82
C GLN A 174 26.07 9.20 -24.67
N CYS A 175 26.01 9.92 -23.54
CA CYS A 175 27.00 10.95 -23.24
C CYS A 175 27.42 10.83 -21.79
N HIS A 176 28.67 11.16 -21.52
CA HIS A 176 29.21 11.25 -20.19
C HIS A 176 29.19 12.71 -19.72
N ASP A 177 28.32 13.01 -18.76
CA ASP A 177 28.04 14.38 -18.31
C ASP A 177 29.28 15.11 -17.76
N GLY A 178 30.25 14.37 -17.21
CA GLY A 178 31.48 14.93 -16.66
C GLY A 178 32.58 15.25 -17.68
N THR A 179 32.54 14.66 -18.88
CA THR A 179 33.63 14.80 -19.88
C THR A 179 33.14 15.38 -21.21
N ARG A 180 31.81 15.54 -21.38
CA ARG A 180 31.17 15.94 -22.65
C ARG A 180 31.50 15.04 -23.85
N TYR A 181 32.00 13.84 -23.58
CA TYR A 181 32.20 12.80 -24.59
C TYR A 181 30.88 12.07 -24.83
N CYS A 182 30.54 11.83 -26.09
CA CYS A 182 29.33 11.13 -26.50
C CYS A 182 29.70 10.04 -27.51
N TRP A 183 29.00 8.92 -27.48
CA TRP A 183 29.23 7.77 -28.35
C TRP A 183 27.90 7.10 -28.70
N CYS A 184 27.89 6.29 -29.74
CA CYS A 184 26.71 5.49 -30.07
C CYS A 184 26.82 4.10 -29.43
N VAL A 185 25.68 3.55 -29.02
CA VAL A 185 25.60 2.20 -28.46
C VAL A 185 24.70 1.28 -29.29
N ASP A 186 24.90 -0.02 -29.16
CA ASP A 186 23.99 -1.04 -29.67
C ASP A 186 22.81 -1.32 -28.71
N GLU A 187 21.97 -2.31 -29.04
CA GLU A 187 20.77 -2.68 -28.25
C GLU A 187 21.12 -3.15 -26.82
N ASP A 188 22.34 -3.67 -26.62
CA ASP A 188 22.85 -4.10 -25.32
C ASP A 188 23.51 -2.96 -24.53
N GLY A 189 23.63 -1.77 -25.12
CA GLY A 189 24.26 -0.59 -24.52
C GLY A 189 25.79 -0.56 -24.65
N LYS A 190 26.37 -1.37 -25.55
CA LYS A 190 27.80 -1.41 -25.80
C LYS A 190 28.20 -0.40 -26.87
N GLU A 191 29.30 0.30 -26.64
CA GLU A 191 29.83 1.30 -27.58
C GLU A 191 30.16 0.69 -28.95
N ARG A 192 29.73 1.39 -30.00
CA ARG A 192 30.03 1.04 -31.38
C ARG A 192 31.40 1.59 -31.78
N PRO A 193 32.22 0.83 -32.55
CA PRO A 193 33.52 1.32 -32.99
C PRO A 193 33.41 2.57 -33.87
N GLY A 194 34.25 3.58 -33.58
CA GLY A 194 34.43 4.76 -34.44
C GLY A 194 33.35 5.85 -34.30
N THR A 195 32.67 5.91 -33.15
CA THR A 195 31.63 6.91 -32.86
C THR A 195 32.09 7.95 -31.86
#